data_AF-A0A820P9E9-F1
#
_entry.id   AF-A0A820P9E9-F1
#
_cell.length_a   1.000
_cell.length_b   1.000
_cell.length_c   1.000
_cell.angle_alpha   90.00
_cell.angle_beta   90.00
_cell.angle_gamma   90.00
#
_symmetry.space_group_name_H-M   'P 1'
#
loop_
_entity.id
_entity.type
_entity.pdbx_description
1 polymer ?
#
loop_
_entity_poly.entity_id
_entity_poly.type
_entity_poly.pdbx_seq_one_letter_code
_entity_poly.pdbx_strand_id
1 'polypeptide(L)'
;MCRFFSFLNYFAAQSSAWLRVFVSLDRYLSSSFLHRTWFSKSKNVLINIACIMIILFLLNFQFFIFACYYRANGTISVFFLAFQIYPLWDYINLAVYNCAPFVLMVTFNIGVIYHLFRLRRTTIVQNSRIQHRSISIALVITTFLFLIMTIPATVCYAFFYESNLTLLHLLDGILYTYHILSFPLYMITLEEFRREFLAMVICKRNNERVAPQMPAGVLQQKMNEIKPTFNT
;
A
#
# COMPACT_ATOMS: atom_id res chain seq x y z
N MET A 1 4.93 -25.59 11.82
CA MET A 1 5.20 -24.15 12.06
C MET A 1 6.10 -23.53 10.99
N CYS A 2 7.27 -24.08 10.69
CA CYS A 2 8.22 -23.52 9.71
C CYS A 2 7.62 -23.18 8.31
N ARG A 3 6.81 -24.08 7.74
CA ARG A 3 6.09 -23.85 6.47
C ARG A 3 5.19 -22.62 6.49
N PHE A 4 4.43 -22.47 7.58
CA PHE A 4 3.51 -21.36 7.76
C PHE A 4 4.25 -20.03 7.90
N PHE A 5 5.33 -19.99 8.69
CA PHE A 5 6.16 -18.79 8.82
C PHE A 5 6.85 -18.42 7.50
N SER A 6 7.36 -19.41 6.76
CA SER A 6 7.97 -19.18 5.44
C SER A 6 6.94 -18.59 4.47
N PHE A 7 5.76 -19.21 4.38
CA PHE A 7 4.66 -18.69 3.57
C PHE A 7 4.28 -17.26 3.97
N LEU A 8 4.07 -17.00 5.26
CA LEU A 8 3.69 -15.69 5.76
C LEU A 8 4.74 -14.62 5.47
N ASN A 9 6.03 -14.96 5.56
CA ASN A 9 7.10 -14.00 5.33
C ASN A 9 7.05 -13.43 3.91
N TYR A 10 6.90 -14.30 2.90
CA TYR A 10 6.77 -13.86 1.51
C TYR A 10 5.40 -13.24 1.22
N PHE A 11 4.32 -13.90 1.64
CA PHE A 11 2.96 -13.45 1.36
C PHE A 11 2.65 -12.08 1.98
N ALA A 12 3.02 -11.84 3.24
CA ALA A 12 2.74 -10.58 3.92
C ALA A 12 3.58 -9.43 3.32
N ALA A 13 4.85 -9.68 3.01
CA ALA A 13 5.73 -8.69 2.41
C ALA A 13 5.24 -8.28 1.00
N GLN A 14 4.95 -9.27 0.14
CA GLN A 14 4.42 -9.01 -1.20
C GLN A 14 3.04 -8.33 -1.14
N SER A 15 2.13 -8.81 -0.30
CA SER A 15 0.81 -8.19 -0.12
C SER A 15 0.94 -6.73 0.31
N SER A 16 1.84 -6.42 1.25
CA SER A 16 2.09 -5.03 1.68
C SER A 16 2.58 -4.16 0.54
N ALA A 17 3.53 -4.63 -0.27
CA ALA A 17 4.08 -3.88 -1.41
C ALA A 17 3.00 -3.62 -2.48
N TRP A 18 2.23 -4.64 -2.87
CA TRP A 18 1.19 -4.51 -3.89
C TRP A 18 -0.02 -3.68 -3.42
N LEU A 19 -0.36 -3.72 -2.13
CA LEU A 19 -1.39 -2.83 -1.58
C LEU A 19 -0.95 -1.36 -1.69
N ARG A 20 0.33 -1.04 -1.54
CA ARG A 20 0.83 0.33 -1.74
C ARG A 20 0.82 0.76 -3.21
N VAL A 21 1.12 -0.16 -4.13
CA VAL A 21 0.93 0.07 -5.57
C VAL A 21 -0.52 0.41 -5.85
N PHE A 22 -1.45 -0.38 -5.31
CA PHE A 22 -2.88 -0.16 -5.48
C PHE A 22 -3.36 1.17 -4.89
N VAL A 23 -2.89 1.55 -3.69
CA VAL A 23 -3.18 2.87 -3.10
C VAL A 23 -2.63 4.00 -3.99
N SER A 24 -1.42 3.86 -4.53
CA SER A 24 -0.82 4.85 -5.43
C SER A 24 -1.62 4.98 -6.73
N LEU A 25 -2.09 3.85 -7.28
CA LEU A 25 -2.97 3.80 -8.44
C LEU A 25 -4.32 4.47 -8.17
N ASP A 26 -4.97 4.16 -7.05
CA ASP A 26 -6.25 4.79 -6.66
C ASP A 26 -6.12 6.31 -6.58
N ARG A 27 -5.02 6.81 -5.99
CA ARG A 27 -4.74 8.25 -5.94
C ARG A 27 -4.45 8.84 -7.30
N TYR A 28 -3.72 8.14 -8.15
CA TYR A 28 -3.49 8.56 -9.53
C TYR A 28 -4.79 8.66 -10.32
N LEU A 29 -5.67 7.67 -10.24
CA LEU A 29 -6.97 7.65 -10.91
C LEU A 29 -7.89 8.75 -10.37
N SER A 30 -7.96 8.92 -9.05
CA SER A 30 -8.74 9.97 -8.41
C SER A 30 -8.25 11.38 -8.76
N SER A 31 -6.96 11.54 -9.07
CA SER A 31 -6.42 12.83 -9.52
C SER A 31 -6.70 13.05 -11.00
N SER A 32 -6.37 12.06 -11.84
CA SER A 32 -6.35 12.22 -13.31
C SER A 32 -7.75 12.28 -13.94
N PHE A 33 -8.73 11.59 -13.36
CA PHE A 33 -10.09 11.59 -13.87
C PHE A 33 -10.98 12.49 -13.01
N LEU A 34 -11.42 13.61 -13.59
CA LEU A 34 -12.35 14.55 -12.95
C LEU A 34 -13.73 13.92 -12.66
N HIS A 35 -14.06 12.82 -13.34
CA HIS A 35 -15.32 12.12 -13.18
C HIS A 35 -15.17 10.90 -12.28
N ARG A 36 -16.10 10.75 -11.32
CA ARG A 36 -16.13 9.71 -10.27
C ARG A 36 -15.96 8.31 -10.88
N THR A 37 -14.72 7.85 -10.97
CA THR A 37 -14.41 6.56 -11.59
C THR A 37 -15.06 5.43 -10.80
N TRP A 38 -15.62 4.45 -11.49
CA TRP A 38 -16.19 3.23 -10.91
C TRP A 38 -15.24 2.58 -9.88
N PHE A 39 -13.93 2.72 -10.07
CA PHE A 39 -12.88 2.29 -9.15
C PHE A 39 -12.95 2.83 -7.73
N SER A 40 -13.52 4.02 -7.52
CA SER A 40 -13.55 4.68 -6.19
C SER A 40 -14.73 4.22 -5.33
N LYS A 41 -15.64 3.38 -5.85
CA LYS A 41 -16.72 2.81 -5.05
C LYS A 41 -16.13 1.81 -4.06
N SER A 42 -16.45 1.95 -2.77
CA SER A 42 -15.93 1.10 -1.68
C SER A 42 -16.07 -0.41 -1.94
N LYS A 43 -17.17 -0.84 -2.58
CA LYS A 43 -17.36 -2.24 -2.98
C LYS A 43 -16.31 -2.73 -3.97
N ASN A 44 -15.96 -1.91 -4.96
CA ASN A 44 -14.99 -2.27 -5.99
C ASN A 44 -13.57 -2.26 -5.45
N VAL A 45 -13.26 -1.31 -4.56
CA VAL A 45 -11.99 -1.29 -3.82
C VAL A 45 -11.79 -2.60 -3.06
N LEU A 46 -12.81 -3.08 -2.35
CA LEU A 46 -12.74 -4.35 -1.62
C LEU A 46 -12.53 -5.55 -2.55
N ILE A 47 -13.25 -5.60 -3.68
CA ILE A 47 -13.08 -6.65 -4.69
C ILE A 47 -11.66 -6.65 -5.24
N ASN A 48 -11.11 -5.48 -5.61
CA ASN A 48 -9.75 -5.37 -6.11
C ASN A 48 -8.71 -5.82 -5.08
N ILE A 49 -8.86 -5.42 -3.81
CA ILE A 49 -7.99 -5.88 -2.72
C ILE A 49 -8.08 -7.40 -2.58
N ALA A 50 -9.29 -7.98 -2.55
CA ALA A 50 -9.48 -9.42 -2.46
C ALA A 50 -8.84 -10.16 -3.65
N CYS A 51 -8.99 -9.65 -4.87
CA CYS A 51 -8.33 -10.21 -6.06
C CYS A 51 -6.80 -10.19 -5.94
N ILE A 52 -6.21 -9.06 -5.54
CA ILE A 52 -4.74 -8.97 -5.32
C ILE A 52 -4.30 -9.99 -4.27
N MET A 53 -5.01 -10.09 -3.14
CA MET A 53 -4.70 -11.03 -2.07
C MET A 53 -4.79 -12.49 -2.53
N ILE A 54 -5.80 -12.85 -3.33
CA ILE A 54 -5.94 -14.21 -3.89
C ILE A 54 -4.80 -14.52 -4.86
N ILE A 55 -4.46 -13.60 -5.76
CA ILE A 55 -3.36 -13.80 -6.72
C ILE A 55 -2.04 -14.01 -5.98
N LEU A 56 -1.74 -13.17 -4.97
CA LEU A 56 -0.52 -13.30 -4.18
C LEU A 56 -0.53 -14.54 -3.28
N PHE A 57 -1.69 -14.94 -2.78
CA PHE A 57 -1.84 -16.18 -2.03
C PHE A 57 -1.47 -17.38 -2.90
N LEU A 58 -2.04 -17.45 -4.12
CA LEU A 58 -1.76 -18.51 -5.08
C LEU A 58 -0.28 -18.52 -5.50
N LEU A 59 0.31 -17.34 -5.74
CA LEU A 59 1.73 -17.20 -6.08
C LEU A 59 2.65 -17.76 -4.98
N ASN A 60 2.32 -17.51 -3.70
CA ASN A 60 3.12 -17.95 -2.57
C ASN A 60 2.74 -19.33 -2.02
N PHE A 61 1.64 -19.92 -2.49
CA PHE A 61 1.09 -21.17 -1.96
C PHE A 61 2.09 -22.34 -2.01
N GLN A 62 3.01 -22.32 -2.98
CA GLN A 62 4.09 -23.29 -3.07
C GLN A 62 4.97 -23.38 -1.80
N PHE A 63 5.19 -22.28 -1.07
CA PHE A 63 5.95 -22.31 0.20
C PHE A 63 5.21 -23.04 1.29
N PHE A 64 3.88 -22.98 1.26
CA PHE A 64 3.06 -23.69 2.21
C PHE A 64 3.21 -25.21 2.06
N ILE A 65 3.38 -25.70 0.83
CA ILE A 65 3.53 -27.13 0.51
C ILE A 65 4.99 -27.58 0.66
N PHE A 66 5.93 -26.87 0.02
CA PHE A 66 7.28 -27.36 -0.23
C PHE A 66 8.36 -26.80 0.71
N ALA A 67 8.08 -25.80 1.54
CA ALA A 67 9.09 -25.28 2.47
C ALA A 67 9.38 -26.27 3.61
N CYS A 68 10.59 -26.15 4.18
CA CYS A 68 11.04 -26.85 5.39
C CYS A 68 10.87 -28.38 5.35
N TYR A 69 11.91 -29.07 4.91
CA TYR A 69 11.97 -30.52 4.84
C TYR A 69 12.93 -31.10 5.89
N TYR A 70 12.59 -32.29 6.42
CA TYR A 70 13.42 -33.03 7.35
C TYR A 70 14.46 -33.86 6.60
N ARG A 71 15.74 -33.54 6.79
CA ARG A 71 16.82 -34.38 6.27
C ARG A 71 16.92 -35.68 7.08
N ALA A 72 17.49 -36.71 6.47
CA ALA A 72 17.71 -38.02 7.11
C ALA A 72 18.57 -37.94 8.39
N ASN A 73 19.38 -36.89 8.54
CA ASN A 73 20.18 -36.62 9.74
C ASN A 73 19.38 -35.94 10.88
N GLY A 74 18.06 -35.80 10.75
CA GLY A 74 17.20 -35.15 11.73
C GLY A 74 17.22 -33.61 11.71
N THR A 75 18.06 -32.98 10.88
CA THR A 75 18.09 -31.51 10.74
C THR A 75 16.99 -31.02 9.81
N ILE A 76 16.40 -29.86 10.14
CA ILE A 76 15.41 -29.20 9.28
C ILE A 76 16.17 -28.28 8.32
N SER A 77 16.00 -28.51 7.02
CA SER A 77 16.52 -27.60 6.00
C SER A 77 15.36 -26.79 5.45
N VAL A 78 15.53 -25.46 5.43
CA VAL A 78 14.54 -24.54 4.87
C VAL A 78 14.40 -24.75 3.35
N PHE A 79 15.47 -25.19 2.71
CA PHE A 79 15.57 -25.44 1.27
C PHE A 79 15.44 -26.94 0.95
N PHE A 80 14.53 -27.28 0.03
CA PHE A 80 14.43 -28.65 -0.48
C PHE A 80 15.41 -28.86 -1.63
N LEU A 81 16.32 -29.83 -1.48
CA LEU A 81 17.40 -30.11 -2.45
C LEU A 81 16.90 -30.44 -3.86
N ALA A 82 15.72 -31.06 -4.01
CA ALA A 82 15.18 -31.42 -5.31
C ALA A 82 14.35 -30.29 -5.97
N PHE A 83 14.14 -29.16 -5.29
CA PHE A 83 13.40 -28.03 -5.83
C PHE A 83 14.39 -26.95 -6.31
N GLN A 84 14.92 -27.12 -7.54
CA GLN A 84 15.82 -26.16 -8.20
C GLN A 84 15.19 -24.77 -8.40
N ILE A 85 13.89 -24.61 -8.11
CA ILE A 85 13.19 -23.32 -8.20
C ILE A 85 13.68 -22.34 -7.13
N TYR A 86 14.32 -22.77 -6.03
CA TYR A 86 14.72 -21.85 -4.95
C TYR A 86 15.68 -20.72 -5.39
N PRO A 87 16.81 -20.97 -6.06
CA PRO A 87 17.64 -19.87 -6.55
C PRO A 87 16.91 -19.00 -7.58
N LEU A 88 16.05 -19.59 -8.42
CA LEU A 88 15.23 -18.83 -9.37
C LEU A 88 14.19 -17.95 -8.66
N TRP A 89 13.68 -18.43 -7.53
CA TRP A 89 12.65 -17.76 -6.77
C TRP A 89 13.16 -16.47 -6.13
N ASP A 90 14.41 -16.40 -5.72
CA ASP A 90 14.96 -15.16 -5.16
C ASP A 90 14.94 -14.02 -6.19
N TYR A 91 15.16 -14.33 -7.47
CA TYR A 91 14.98 -13.36 -8.57
C TYR A 91 13.50 -12.99 -8.79
N ILE A 92 12.60 -13.98 -8.76
CA ILE A 92 11.15 -13.72 -8.87
C ILE A 92 10.69 -12.85 -7.71
N ASN A 93 11.13 -13.14 -6.49
CA ASN A 93 10.82 -12.37 -5.32
C ASN A 93 11.39 -10.95 -5.44
N LEU A 94 12.65 -10.79 -5.84
CA LEU A 94 13.23 -9.46 -6.12
C LEU A 94 12.37 -8.68 -7.11
N ALA A 95 11.93 -9.31 -8.21
CA ALA A 95 11.11 -8.67 -9.22
C ALA A 95 9.69 -8.31 -8.70
N VAL A 96 8.98 -9.28 -8.11
CA VAL A 96 7.57 -9.16 -7.71
C VAL A 96 7.38 -8.37 -6.42
N TYR A 97 8.30 -8.49 -5.46
CA TYR A 97 8.24 -7.78 -4.19
C TYR A 97 8.83 -6.37 -4.29
N ASN A 98 9.95 -6.18 -5.01
CA ASN A 98 10.65 -4.88 -5.04
C ASN A 98 10.52 -4.16 -6.38
N CYS A 99 11.09 -4.70 -7.45
CA CYS A 99 11.29 -3.95 -8.69
C CYS A 99 9.97 -3.51 -9.32
N ALA A 100 9.03 -4.43 -9.54
CA ALA A 100 7.75 -4.12 -10.17
C ALA A 100 6.90 -3.18 -9.30
N PRO A 101 6.70 -3.43 -7.99
CA PRO A 101 5.99 -2.48 -7.13
C PRO A 101 6.64 -1.10 -7.10
N PHE A 102 7.97 -1.04 -7.03
CA PHE A 102 8.68 0.24 -7.04
C PHE A 102 8.46 1.04 -8.32
N VAL A 103 8.66 0.43 -9.48
CA VAL A 103 8.48 1.09 -10.79
C VAL A 103 7.04 1.60 -10.93
N LEU A 104 6.05 0.79 -10.53
CA LEU A 104 4.64 1.19 -10.58
C LEU A 104 4.34 2.33 -9.59
N MET A 105 4.81 2.24 -8.34
CA MET A 105 4.64 3.31 -7.34
C MET A 105 5.26 4.63 -7.81
N VAL A 106 6.49 4.61 -8.33
CA VAL A 106 7.14 5.81 -8.87
C VAL A 106 6.36 6.38 -10.04
N THR A 107 5.92 5.54 -10.97
CA THR A 107 5.14 5.99 -12.14
C THR A 107 3.84 6.67 -11.72
N PHE A 108 3.07 6.05 -10.81
CA PHE A 108 1.81 6.62 -10.32
C PHE A 108 2.03 7.89 -9.50
N ASN A 109 3.06 7.91 -8.64
CA ASN A 109 3.39 9.09 -7.83
C ASN A 109 3.84 10.27 -8.70
N ILE A 110 4.65 10.04 -9.74
CA ILE A 110 5.00 11.07 -10.74
C ILE A 110 3.73 11.57 -11.43
N GLY A 111 2.82 10.68 -11.83
CA GLY A 111 1.54 11.04 -12.44
C GLY A 111 0.68 11.93 -11.53
N VAL A 112 0.57 11.59 -10.25
CA VAL A 112 -0.16 12.39 -9.23
C VAL A 112 0.46 13.78 -9.11
N ILE A 113 1.78 13.86 -8.97
CA ILE A 113 2.50 15.14 -8.84
C ILE A 113 2.30 15.99 -10.09
N TYR A 114 2.48 15.41 -11.28
CA TYR A 114 2.29 16.09 -12.56
C TYR A 114 0.87 16.66 -12.68
N HIS A 115 -0.14 15.85 -12.36
CA HIS A 115 -1.53 16.29 -12.38
C HIS A 115 -1.80 17.42 -11.38
N LEU A 116 -1.29 17.30 -10.14
CA LEU A 116 -1.41 18.35 -9.12
C LEU A 116 -0.77 19.67 -9.57
N PHE A 117 0.38 19.63 -10.23
CA PHE A 117 1.05 20.80 -10.80
C PHE A 117 0.23 21.41 -11.94
N ARG A 118 -0.26 20.61 -12.88
CA ARG A 118 -1.10 21.09 -13.99
C ARG A 118 -2.36 21.78 -13.48
N LEU A 119 -3.06 21.15 -12.54
CA LEU A 119 -4.27 21.69 -11.93
C LEU A 119 -3.96 22.95 -11.10
N ARG A 120 -2.71 23.17 -10.68
CA ARG A 120 -2.32 24.35 -9.88
C ARG A 120 -2.34 25.60 -10.72
N ARG A 121 -2.06 25.44 -12.01
CA ARG A 121 -2.09 26.52 -12.97
C ARG A 121 -3.51 26.99 -13.31
N THR A 122 -4.52 26.12 -13.16
CA THR A 122 -5.88 26.37 -13.65
C THR A 122 -6.88 26.82 -12.59
N THR A 123 -6.62 26.62 -11.29
CA THR A 123 -7.67 26.75 -10.27
C THR A 123 -7.14 27.39 -8.98
N ILE A 124 -7.71 28.54 -8.61
CA ILE A 124 -7.35 29.40 -7.45
C ILE A 124 -7.91 28.85 -6.12
N VAL A 125 -8.81 27.87 -6.13
CA VAL A 125 -9.47 27.37 -4.91
C VAL A 125 -8.52 26.47 -4.08
N GLN A 126 -8.21 26.90 -2.85
CA GLN A 126 -7.09 26.39 -2.04
C GLN A 126 -7.42 25.26 -1.03
N ASN A 127 -8.65 25.13 -0.52
CA ASN A 127 -8.87 24.36 0.73
C ASN A 127 -8.88 22.83 0.60
N SER A 128 -9.59 22.24 -0.37
CA SER A 128 -9.58 20.76 -0.56
C SER A 128 -8.22 20.22 -0.99
N ARG A 129 -7.34 21.10 -1.49
CA ARG A 129 -6.06 20.76 -2.09
C ARG A 129 -4.96 20.40 -1.08
N ILE A 130 -5.02 21.00 0.10
CA ILE A 130 -3.99 20.82 1.15
C ILE A 130 -3.96 19.35 1.60
N GLN A 131 -5.14 18.74 1.75
CA GLN A 131 -5.30 17.36 2.15
C GLN A 131 -4.70 16.37 1.13
N HIS A 132 -5.04 16.52 -0.17
CA HIS A 132 -4.51 15.68 -1.24
C HIS A 132 -2.99 15.79 -1.38
N ARG A 133 -2.41 16.97 -1.09
CA ARG A 133 -0.97 17.18 -1.12
C ARG A 133 -0.25 16.41 -0.01
N SER A 134 -0.77 16.43 1.22
CA SER A 134 -0.17 15.71 2.34
C SER A 134 -0.09 14.20 2.06
N ILE A 135 -1.20 13.62 1.58
CA ILE A 135 -1.27 12.19 1.22
C ILE A 135 -0.25 11.83 0.13
N SER A 136 -0.13 12.66 -0.92
CA SER A 136 0.82 12.42 -2.01
C SER A 136 2.27 12.48 -1.54
N ILE A 137 2.60 13.43 -0.65
CA ILE A 137 3.93 13.54 -0.05
C ILE A 137 4.23 12.30 0.80
N ALA A 138 3.26 11.87 1.63
CA ALA A 138 3.40 10.66 2.44
C ALA A 138 3.69 9.43 1.57
N LEU A 139 2.95 9.25 0.45
CA LEU A 139 3.17 8.16 -0.48
C LEU A 139 4.59 8.18 -1.07
N VAL A 140 5.06 9.32 -1.54
CA VAL A 140 6.42 9.48 -2.07
C VAL A 140 7.48 9.12 -1.03
N ILE A 141 7.36 9.64 0.20
CA ILE A 141 8.28 9.32 1.30
C ILE A 141 8.28 7.81 1.57
N THR A 142 7.09 7.19 1.65
CA THR A 142 6.97 5.75 1.91
C THR A 142 7.56 4.90 0.78
N THR A 143 7.48 5.35 -0.48
CA THR A 143 8.06 4.68 -1.65
C THR A 143 9.59 4.73 -1.63
N PHE A 144 10.19 5.88 -1.28
CA PHE A 144 11.65 5.97 -1.15
C PHE A 144 12.16 5.16 0.03
N LEU A 145 11.50 5.21 1.17
CA LEU A 145 11.86 4.39 2.33
C LEU A 145 11.72 2.90 2.06
N PHE A 146 10.68 2.50 1.30
CA PHE A 146 10.54 1.12 0.84
C PHE A 146 11.79 0.69 0.06
N LEU A 147 12.13 1.44 -1.00
CA LEU A 147 13.29 1.13 -1.84
C LEU A 147 14.59 1.02 -1.04
N ILE A 148 14.90 2.04 -0.23
CA ILE A 148 16.18 2.11 0.49
C ILE A 148 16.31 0.96 1.49
N MET A 149 15.22 0.55 2.12
CA MET A 149 15.27 -0.45 3.19
C MET A 149 15.08 -1.88 2.70
N THR A 150 14.39 -2.13 1.58
CA THR A 150 14.06 -3.50 1.11
C THR A 150 14.93 -3.97 -0.05
N ILE A 151 15.38 -3.08 -0.95
CA ILE A 151 16.20 -3.48 -2.11
C ILE A 151 17.57 -4.02 -1.70
N PRO A 152 18.35 -3.40 -0.79
CA PRO A 152 19.67 -3.92 -0.44
C PRO A 152 19.62 -5.34 0.09
N ALA A 153 18.65 -5.64 0.98
CA ALA A 153 18.44 -6.99 1.50
C ALA A 153 18.13 -7.98 0.37
N THR A 154 17.15 -7.66 -0.48
CA THR A 154 16.72 -8.59 -1.54
C THR A 154 17.74 -8.78 -2.65
N VAL A 155 18.53 -7.76 -2.99
CA VAL A 155 19.66 -7.88 -3.91
C VAL A 155 20.77 -8.75 -3.31
N CYS A 156 21.09 -8.56 -2.02
CA CYS A 156 22.07 -9.42 -1.35
C CYS A 156 21.62 -10.88 -1.27
N TYR A 157 20.34 -11.15 -0.99
CA TYR A 157 19.82 -12.53 -1.03
C TYR A 157 19.84 -13.12 -2.44
N ALA A 158 19.51 -12.36 -3.48
CA ALA A 158 19.44 -12.88 -4.85
C ALA A 158 20.82 -13.14 -5.49
N PHE A 159 21.79 -12.24 -5.27
CA PHE A 159 23.08 -12.28 -5.99
C PHE A 159 24.27 -12.67 -5.11
N PHE A 160 24.14 -12.49 -3.79
CA PHE A 160 25.25 -12.56 -2.84
C PHE A 160 24.95 -13.53 -1.69
N TYR A 161 24.17 -14.59 -1.92
CA TYR A 161 23.73 -15.52 -0.87
C TYR A 161 24.88 -16.24 -0.16
N GLU A 162 26.05 -16.39 -0.81
CA GLU A 162 27.28 -16.98 -0.24
C GLU A 162 28.12 -15.97 0.56
N SER A 163 27.67 -14.71 0.64
CA SER A 163 28.40 -13.66 1.36
C SER A 163 28.33 -13.83 2.88
N ASN A 164 29.01 -12.92 3.58
CA ASN A 164 29.06 -12.88 5.04
C ASN A 164 27.65 -12.91 5.65
N LEU A 165 27.35 -13.98 6.40
CA LEU A 165 26.07 -14.22 7.08
C LEU A 165 25.65 -13.02 7.97
N THR A 166 26.61 -12.34 8.60
CA THR A 166 26.35 -11.15 9.43
C THR A 166 25.76 -9.99 8.61
N LEU A 167 26.24 -9.79 7.37
CA LEU A 167 25.72 -8.75 6.49
C LEU A 167 24.27 -9.05 6.08
N LEU A 168 23.97 -10.31 5.74
CA LEU A 168 22.60 -10.72 5.40
C LEU A 168 21.65 -10.48 6.58
N HIS A 169 22.02 -10.89 7.80
CA HIS A 169 21.20 -10.64 8.98
C HIS A 169 21.00 -9.15 9.30
N LEU A 170 22.03 -8.32 9.09
CA LEU A 170 21.92 -6.88 9.27
C LEU A 170 20.91 -6.28 8.28
N LEU A 171 21.02 -6.64 7.00
CA LEU A 171 20.12 -6.16 5.95
C LEU A 171 18.68 -6.65 6.15
N ASP A 172 18.51 -7.89 6.60
CA ASP A 172 17.21 -8.45 6.96
C ASP A 172 16.59 -7.69 8.14
N GLY A 173 17.41 -7.36 9.15
CA GLY A 173 17.00 -6.49 10.26
C GLY A 173 16.53 -5.10 9.80
N ILE A 174 17.22 -4.50 8.82
CA ILE A 174 16.81 -3.22 8.21
C ILE A 174 15.46 -3.36 7.49
N LEU A 175 15.27 -4.43 6.71
CA LEU A 175 14.02 -4.73 6.02
C LEU A 175 12.86 -4.89 7.01
N TYR A 176 13.03 -5.63 8.10
CA TYR A 176 11.99 -5.77 9.12
C TYR A 176 11.73 -4.48 9.90
N THR A 177 12.78 -3.70 10.17
CA THR A 177 12.66 -2.38 10.79
C THR A 177 11.77 -1.48 9.95
N TYR A 178 11.90 -1.52 8.63
CA TYR A 178 11.01 -0.80 7.73
C TYR A 178 9.53 -1.21 7.88
N HIS A 179 9.25 -2.52 7.95
CA HIS A 179 7.89 -2.99 8.16
C HIS A 179 7.31 -2.50 9.49
N ILE A 180 8.10 -2.50 10.56
CA ILE A 180 7.70 -1.96 11.87
C ILE A 180 7.45 -0.45 11.80
N LEU A 181 8.36 0.31 11.17
CA LEU A 181 8.28 1.77 11.04
C LEU A 181 7.16 2.24 10.11
N SER A 182 6.67 1.38 9.23
CA SER A 182 5.61 1.74 8.30
C SER A 182 4.33 2.20 9.01
N PHE A 183 3.95 1.56 10.12
CA PHE A 183 2.76 1.94 10.88
C PHE A 183 2.90 3.31 11.58
N PRO A 184 3.95 3.58 12.38
CA PRO A 184 4.21 4.92 12.93
C PRO A 184 4.30 6.00 11.84
N LEU A 185 4.92 5.68 10.70
CA LEU A 185 5.03 6.62 9.59
C LEU A 185 3.64 7.04 9.07
N TYR A 186 2.71 6.10 8.89
CA TYR A 186 1.33 6.44 8.52
C TYR A 186 0.61 7.24 9.61
N MET A 187 0.82 6.91 10.88
CA MET A 187 0.26 7.67 12.01
C MET A 187 0.74 9.13 12.06
N ILE A 188 2.00 9.38 11.71
CA ILE A 188 2.60 10.72 11.73
C ILE A 188 2.21 11.52 10.48
N THR A 189 2.23 10.89 9.31
CA THR A 189 2.08 11.57 8.01
C THR A 189 0.62 11.74 7.55
N LEU A 190 -0.30 10.85 7.95
CA LEU A 190 -1.70 10.88 7.51
C LEU A 190 -2.62 11.26 8.66
N GLU A 191 -3.09 12.51 8.66
CA GLU A 191 -3.97 13.04 9.69
C GLU A 191 -5.31 12.30 9.76
N GLU A 192 -5.86 11.88 8.62
CA GLU A 192 -7.10 11.11 8.57
C GLU A 192 -6.91 9.75 9.22
N PHE A 193 -5.80 9.06 8.91
CA PHE A 193 -5.49 7.77 9.50
C PHE A 193 -5.36 7.89 11.02
N ARG A 194 -4.63 8.91 11.49
CA ARG A 194 -4.50 9.21 12.93
C ARG A 194 -5.86 9.45 13.58
N ARG A 195 -6.75 10.23 12.95
CA ARG A 195 -8.08 10.54 13.49
C ARG A 195 -8.96 9.29 13.58
N GLU A 196 -9.01 8.47 12.53
CA GLU A 196 -9.77 7.21 12.54
C GLU A 196 -9.19 6.20 13.54
N PHE A 197 -7.86 6.10 13.62
CA PHE A 197 -7.20 5.25 14.61
C PHE A 197 -7.53 5.67 16.04
N LEU A 198 -7.43 6.97 16.36
CA LEU A 198 -7.80 7.49 17.68
C LEU A 198 -9.30 7.28 17.97
N ALA A 199 -10.18 7.44 16.98
CA ALA A 199 -11.60 7.16 17.15
C ALA A 199 -11.88 5.68 17.49
N MET A 200 -11.15 4.75 16.85
CA MET A 200 -11.21 3.32 17.17
C MET A 200 -10.65 3.02 18.58
N VAL A 201 -9.51 3.60 18.94
CA VAL A 201 -8.84 3.36 20.25
C VAL A 201 -9.65 3.95 21.41
N ILE A 202 -10.20 5.15 21.23
CA ILE A 202 -10.98 5.84 22.28
C ILE A 202 -12.44 5.32 22.29
N CYS A 203 -12.81 4.40 21.38
CA CYS A 203 -14.18 3.90 21.19
C CYS A 203 -15.22 5.01 21.03
N LYS A 204 -14.80 6.22 20.64
CA LYS A 204 -15.70 7.35 20.40
C LYS A 204 -16.28 7.17 19.01
N ARG A 205 -17.31 6.33 18.92
CA ARG A 205 -18.09 6.13 17.70
C ARG A 205 -18.82 7.42 17.39
N ASN A 206 -18.22 8.26 16.55
CA ASN A 206 -18.91 9.40 15.97
C ASN A 206 -20.09 8.83 15.15
N ASN A 207 -21.29 8.90 15.72
CA ASN A 207 -22.56 8.63 15.00
C ASN A 207 -22.85 9.72 13.95
N GLU A 208 -22.03 10.75 13.88
CA GLU A 208 -21.99 11.67 12.77
C GLU A 208 -21.39 10.94 11.56
N ARG A 209 -22.26 10.28 10.79
CA ARG A 209 -21.96 9.94 9.40
C ARG A 209 -21.32 11.18 8.78
N VAL A 210 -20.15 11.00 8.17
CA VAL A 210 -19.54 11.99 7.27
C VAL A 210 -20.53 12.21 6.13
N ALA A 211 -21.53 13.05 6.37
CA ALA A 211 -22.35 13.62 5.32
C ALA A 211 -21.37 14.43 4.47
N PRO A 212 -21.39 14.28 3.14
CA PRO A 212 -20.61 15.16 2.29
C PRO A 212 -20.98 16.59 2.67
N GLN A 213 -19.98 17.40 3.08
CA GLN A 213 -20.18 18.81 3.35
C GLN A 213 -20.78 19.42 2.08
N MET A 214 -22.10 19.63 2.08
CA MET A 214 -22.71 20.39 1.01
C MET A 214 -22.15 21.81 1.14
N PRO A 215 -21.54 22.36 0.08
CA PRO A 215 -21.08 23.73 0.12
C PRO A 215 -22.27 24.63 0.51
N ALA A 216 -22.05 25.54 1.46
CA ALA A 216 -23.09 26.34 2.09
C ALA A 216 -24.04 27.06 1.10
N GLY A 217 -23.56 27.31 -0.13
CA GLY A 217 -24.37 27.90 -1.20
C GLY A 217 -25.53 27.02 -1.72
N VAL A 218 -25.42 25.69 -1.69
CA VAL A 218 -26.48 24.79 -2.22
C VAL A 218 -27.68 24.72 -1.27
N LEU A 219 -27.45 24.87 0.03
CA LEU A 219 -28.50 24.90 1.05
C LEU A 219 -29.32 26.18 0.95
N GLN A 220 -28.66 27.31 0.64
CA GLN A 220 -29.31 28.59 0.44
C GLN A 220 -30.15 28.62 -0.85
N GLN A 221 -29.68 27.96 -1.92
CA GLN A 221 -30.44 27.84 -3.17
C GLN A 221 -31.72 27.00 -3.00
N LYS A 222 -31.64 25.87 -2.26
CA LYS A 222 -32.84 25.08 -1.93
C LYS A 222 -33.81 25.80 -0.98
N MET A 223 -33.32 26.60 -0.04
CA MET A 223 -34.21 27.39 0.83
C MET A 223 -34.94 28.51 0.08
N ASN A 224 -34.36 29.03 -1.00
CA ASN A 224 -35.02 30.06 -1.83
C ASN A 224 -36.07 29.48 -2.79
N GLU A 225 -35.98 28.21 -3.19
CA GLU A 225 -37.02 27.54 -4.00
C GLU A 225 -38.26 27.14 -3.18
N ILE A 226 -38.17 27.07 -1.85
CA ILE A 226 -39.28 26.66 -0.96
C ILE A 226 -40.03 27.88 -0.38
N LYS A 227 -39.96 29.05 -1.02
CA LYS A 227 -40.93 30.13 -0.75
C LYS A 227 -42.13 29.95 -1.69
N PRO A 228 -43.23 29.31 -1.25
CA PRO A 228 -44.44 29.28 -2.05
C PRO A 228 -44.99 30.71 -2.16
N THR A 229 -45.21 31.13 -3.40
CA THR A 229 -46.15 32.15 -3.80
C THR A 229 -47.54 31.82 -3.23
N PHE A 230 -47.81 32.26 -1.99
CA PHE A 230 -49.17 32.47 -1.49
C PHE A 230 -49.45 33.97 -1.63
N ASN A 231 -49.87 34.36 -2.83
CA ASN A 231 -50.54 35.62 -3.11
C ASN A 231 -51.63 35.31 -4.13
N THR A 232 -52.83 35.00 -3.62
CA THR A 232 -54.16 35.42 -4.11
C THR A 232 -55.22 34.70 -3.29
#